data_AF-A0A8T1H099-F1
#
_entry.id   AF-A0A8T1H099-F1
#
_cell.length_a   1.000
_cell.length_b   1.000
_cell.length_c   1.000
_cell.angle_alpha   90.00
_cell.angle_beta   90.00
_cell.angle_gamma   90.00
#
_symmetry.space_group_name_H-M   'P 1'
#
loop_
_entity.id
_entity.type
_entity.pdbx_description
1 polymer ?
#
loop_
_entity_poly.entity_id
_entity_poly.type
_entity_poly.pdbx_seq_one_letter_code
_entity_poly.pdbx_strand_id
1 'polypeptide(L)'
;PLQPFYASSGKFHTPKSVNSIKSFGYAYEGLEWRSKSDAQMKTAATALINRLYSTGVNKVSRKRDDTADATTRYFAQIKVDVEELERPCSVNLYVNTTSVASLVIMKQPSAGLVMGKFSLDKAADPIDLQNEATHLVVDDILSTIRVEIVKHDGTLIPLTSVPSLKIELENVDVVPPTSAFDLPEYKNPEQRTAPKKQVKPPALI
;
A
#
# COMPACT_ATOMS: atom_id res chain seq x y z
N PRO A 1 19.79 -10.31 15.49
CA PRO A 1 19.22 -10.38 16.87
C PRO A 1 18.32 -9.17 17.09
N LEU A 2 17.25 -9.30 17.85
CA LEU A 2 16.31 -8.22 18.17
C LEU A 2 16.63 -7.66 19.55
N GLN A 3 17.69 -6.84 19.63
CA GLN A 3 18.06 -6.19 20.89
C GLN A 3 17.04 -5.10 21.26
N PRO A 4 16.77 -4.84 22.55
CA PRO A 4 17.34 -5.48 23.73
C PRO A 4 16.49 -6.66 24.27
N PHE A 5 15.69 -7.32 23.43
CA PHE A 5 14.70 -8.29 23.90
C PHE A 5 15.30 -9.69 24.11
N TYR A 6 15.21 -10.21 25.33
CA TYR A 6 15.71 -11.53 25.71
C TYR A 6 14.60 -12.58 25.78
N ALA A 7 14.89 -13.78 25.29
CA ALA A 7 14.09 -14.97 25.54
C ALA A 7 14.39 -15.53 26.94
N SER A 8 13.52 -16.41 27.44
CA SER A 8 13.68 -17.07 28.74
C SER A 8 15.00 -17.85 28.91
N SER A 9 15.62 -18.27 27.79
CA SER A 9 16.93 -18.92 27.78
C SER A 9 18.11 -17.97 28.05
N GLY A 10 17.87 -16.67 28.23
CA GLY A 10 18.91 -15.64 28.38
C GLY A 10 19.57 -15.21 27.07
N LYS A 11 19.18 -15.80 25.92
CA LYS A 11 19.61 -15.38 24.58
C LYS A 11 18.68 -14.31 24.02
N PHE A 12 19.19 -13.44 23.15
CA PHE A 12 18.34 -12.48 22.44
C PHE A 12 17.29 -13.17 21.57
N HIS A 13 16.11 -12.58 21.50
CA HIS A 13 15.15 -12.91 20.46
C HIS A 13 15.77 -12.66 19.08
N THR A 14 15.32 -13.43 18.11
CA THR A 14 15.64 -13.30 16.68
C THR A 14 14.35 -13.25 15.89
N PRO A 15 14.36 -12.73 14.64
CA PRO A 15 13.19 -12.81 13.76
C PRO A 15 12.61 -14.23 13.67
N LYS A 16 13.48 -15.25 13.65
CA LYS A 16 13.06 -16.66 13.65
C LYS A 16 12.34 -17.06 14.94
N SER A 17 12.80 -16.62 16.11
CA SER A 17 12.16 -16.97 17.39
C SER A 17 10.83 -16.25 17.63
N VAL A 18 10.58 -15.13 16.95
CA VAL A 18 9.35 -14.33 17.10
C VAL A 18 8.38 -14.53 15.94
N ASN A 19 8.64 -15.46 15.02
CA ASN A 19 7.79 -15.74 13.87
C ASN A 19 6.44 -16.38 14.26
N SER A 20 6.29 -16.83 15.50
CA SER A 20 5.11 -17.44 16.06
C SER A 20 4.75 -16.78 17.37
N ILE A 21 3.52 -16.30 17.48
CA ILE A 21 3.04 -15.66 18.71
C ILE A 21 2.63 -16.66 19.81
N LYS A 22 2.61 -17.96 19.49
CA LYS A 22 2.05 -19.03 20.35
C LYS A 22 2.72 -19.10 21.73
N SER A 23 3.99 -18.69 21.84
CA SER A 23 4.76 -18.68 23.09
C SER A 23 4.67 -17.38 23.90
N PHE A 24 3.97 -16.34 23.40
CA PHE A 24 3.91 -15.03 24.06
C PHE A 24 2.67 -14.82 24.95
N GLY A 25 1.84 -15.84 25.12
CA GLY A 25 0.74 -15.81 26.10
C GLY A 25 -0.50 -15.01 25.69
N TYR A 26 -0.57 -14.53 24.45
CA TYR A 26 -1.73 -13.82 23.92
C TYR A 26 -2.26 -14.45 22.61
N ALA A 27 -3.47 -14.05 22.24
CA ALA A 27 -4.10 -14.33 20.95
C ALA A 27 -4.97 -13.13 20.57
N TYR A 28 -5.39 -13.08 19.30
CA TYR A 28 -6.37 -12.11 18.82
C TYR A 28 -7.75 -12.78 18.70
N GLU A 29 -8.80 -12.01 18.97
CA GLU A 29 -10.18 -12.47 18.82
C GLU A 29 -10.45 -12.96 17.39
N GLY A 30 -11.02 -14.15 17.27
CA GLY A 30 -11.27 -14.85 16.01
C GLY A 30 -10.05 -15.63 15.47
N LEU A 31 -8.86 -15.45 16.03
CA LEU A 31 -7.60 -16.07 15.60
C LEU A 31 -6.92 -16.86 16.74
N GLU A 32 -7.73 -17.52 17.57
CA GLU A 32 -7.25 -18.32 18.70
C GLU A 32 -6.59 -19.61 18.22
N TRP A 33 -5.26 -19.61 18.12
CA TRP A 33 -4.48 -20.73 17.60
C TRP A 33 -4.57 -22.02 18.42
N ARG A 34 -4.98 -21.95 19.68
CA ARG A 34 -5.09 -23.12 20.56
C ARG A 34 -6.21 -24.07 20.16
N SER A 35 -7.23 -23.57 19.47
CA SER A 35 -8.44 -24.32 19.13
C SER A 35 -8.64 -24.50 17.62
N LYS A 36 -7.64 -24.16 16.80
CA LYS A 36 -7.74 -24.18 15.33
C LYS A 36 -6.51 -24.85 14.71
N SER A 37 -6.72 -25.64 13.67
CA SER A 37 -5.64 -26.09 12.78
C SER A 37 -5.11 -24.91 11.95
N ASP A 38 -3.94 -25.08 11.32
CA ASP A 38 -3.37 -24.03 10.45
C ASP A 38 -4.29 -23.69 9.27
N ALA A 39 -5.01 -24.69 8.73
CA ALA A 39 -6.01 -24.47 7.68
C ALA A 39 -7.21 -23.65 8.19
N GLN A 40 -7.75 -24.00 9.36
CA GLN A 40 -8.82 -23.23 9.99
C GLN A 40 -8.37 -21.81 10.34
N MET A 41 -7.11 -21.64 10.74
CA MET A 41 -6.52 -20.32 11.02
C MET A 41 -6.46 -19.46 9.76
N LYS A 42 -6.02 -20.04 8.64
CA LYS A 42 -6.00 -19.36 7.35
C LYS A 42 -7.41 -18.90 6.95
N THR A 43 -8.39 -19.79 7.00
CA THR A 43 -9.79 -19.47 6.66
C THR A 43 -10.37 -18.38 7.56
N ALA A 44 -10.14 -18.46 8.87
CA ALA A 44 -10.62 -17.45 9.83
C ALA A 44 -9.97 -16.09 9.59
N ALA A 45 -8.66 -16.05 9.31
CA ALA A 45 -7.94 -14.83 8.96
C ALA A 45 -8.48 -14.21 7.67
N THR A 46 -8.70 -15.01 6.62
CA THR A 46 -9.28 -14.51 5.36
C THR A 46 -10.66 -13.88 5.58
N ALA A 47 -11.54 -14.58 6.29
CA ALA A 47 -12.88 -14.05 6.60
C ALA A 47 -12.82 -12.74 7.40
N LEU A 48 -11.90 -12.66 8.36
CA LEU A 48 -11.71 -11.45 9.17
C LEU A 48 -11.19 -10.28 8.32
N ILE A 49 -10.19 -10.52 7.46
CA ILE A 49 -9.64 -9.52 6.54
C ILE A 49 -10.72 -9.01 5.60
N ASN A 50 -11.46 -9.91 4.95
CA ASN A 50 -12.54 -9.55 4.04
C ASN A 50 -13.63 -8.74 4.76
N ARG A 51 -13.99 -9.11 5.99
CA ARG A 51 -14.99 -8.37 6.77
C ARG A 51 -14.54 -6.95 7.12
N LEU A 52 -13.27 -6.76 7.48
CA LEU A 52 -12.77 -5.48 8.00
C LEU A 52 -12.24 -4.54 6.90
N TYR A 53 -11.70 -5.10 5.82
CA TYR A 53 -10.94 -4.34 4.83
C TYR A 53 -11.43 -4.49 3.39
N SER A 54 -12.54 -5.20 3.13
CA SER A 54 -13.11 -5.22 1.77
C SER A 54 -13.72 -3.86 1.40
N THR A 55 -13.19 -3.24 0.35
CA THR A 55 -13.67 -1.99 -0.23
C THR A 55 -14.12 -2.22 -1.67
N GLY A 56 -15.19 -1.55 -2.11
CA GLY A 56 -15.69 -1.55 -3.49
C GLY A 56 -15.54 -2.89 -4.21
N VAL A 57 -14.52 -2.95 -5.07
CA VAL A 57 -14.11 -4.08 -5.94
C VAL A 57 -13.77 -5.37 -5.18
N ASN A 58 -13.30 -5.30 -3.93
CA ASN A 58 -12.91 -6.48 -3.16
C ASN A 58 -14.07 -7.08 -2.34
N LYS A 59 -15.28 -6.53 -2.43
CA LYS A 59 -16.44 -7.09 -1.72
C LYS A 59 -16.94 -8.33 -2.44
N VAL A 60 -17.30 -9.34 -1.65
CA VAL A 60 -17.99 -10.54 -2.15
C VAL A 60 -19.24 -10.10 -2.90
N SER A 61 -19.27 -10.32 -4.20
CA SER A 61 -20.41 -9.96 -5.03
C SER A 61 -21.57 -10.89 -4.72
N ARG A 62 -22.65 -10.37 -4.11
CA ARG A 62 -23.87 -11.15 -3.82
C ARG A 62 -24.83 -11.24 -5.02
N LYS A 63 -24.50 -10.61 -6.15
CA LYS A 63 -25.43 -10.38 -7.29
C LYS A 63 -24.86 -10.61 -8.68
N ARG A 64 -23.58 -10.95 -8.84
CA ARG A 64 -23.02 -11.27 -10.16
C ARG A 64 -22.95 -12.79 -10.31
N ASP A 65 -23.42 -13.26 -11.46
CA ASP A 65 -23.26 -14.61 -11.99
C ASP A 65 -21.79 -15.07 -11.85
N ASP A 66 -21.52 -16.37 -11.91
CA ASP A 66 -20.20 -17.01 -11.67
C ASP A 66 -19.02 -16.45 -12.52
N THR A 67 -19.29 -15.53 -13.45
CA THR A 67 -18.32 -14.66 -14.13
C THR A 67 -18.21 -13.32 -13.39
N ALA A 68 -17.52 -13.30 -12.25
CA ALA A 68 -17.17 -12.03 -11.64
C ALA A 68 -16.09 -11.34 -12.50
N ASP A 69 -16.51 -10.42 -13.38
CA ASP A 69 -15.60 -9.73 -14.28
C ASP A 69 -14.48 -9.02 -13.51
N ALA A 70 -13.25 -9.23 -13.97
CA ALA A 70 -12.10 -8.56 -13.43
C ALA A 70 -12.27 -7.04 -13.61
N THR A 71 -11.93 -6.27 -12.58
CA THR A 71 -11.93 -4.80 -12.64
C THR A 71 -10.50 -4.32 -12.52
N THR A 72 -10.06 -3.45 -13.43
CA THR A 72 -8.71 -2.89 -13.38
C THR A 72 -8.60 -1.89 -12.22
N ARG A 73 -7.64 -2.09 -11.33
CA ARG A 73 -7.29 -1.18 -10.22
C ARG A 73 -5.94 -0.55 -10.44
N TYR A 74 -5.77 0.68 -9.94
CA TYR A 74 -4.57 1.48 -10.11
C TYR A 74 -3.87 1.69 -8.77
N PHE A 75 -2.55 1.54 -8.76
CA PHE A 75 -1.69 1.71 -7.60
C PHE A 75 -0.52 2.60 -7.94
N ALA A 76 -0.08 3.43 -6.99
CA ALA A 76 1.18 4.14 -7.08
C ALA A 76 2.20 3.55 -6.13
N GLN A 77 3.40 3.24 -6.64
CA GLN A 77 4.55 2.84 -5.87
C GLN A 77 5.57 3.99 -5.82
N ILE A 78 5.89 4.42 -4.60
CA ILE A 78 6.92 5.41 -4.32
C ILE A 78 8.18 4.66 -3.88
N LYS A 79 9.32 4.99 -4.47
CA LYS A 79 10.65 4.50 -4.10
C LYS A 79 11.57 5.70 -3.91
N VAL A 80 12.27 5.79 -2.79
CA VAL A 80 13.19 6.90 -2.51
C VAL A 80 14.30 6.47 -1.57
N ASP A 81 15.52 6.92 -1.85
CA ASP A 81 16.64 6.72 -0.94
C ASP A 81 16.57 7.73 0.21
N VAL A 82 16.62 7.23 1.44
CA VAL A 82 16.51 8.07 2.64
C VAL A 82 17.75 8.93 2.88
N GLU A 83 18.86 8.63 2.22
CA GLU A 83 20.11 9.40 2.32
C GLU A 83 20.02 10.74 1.58
N GLU A 84 19.12 10.86 0.61
CA GLU A 84 18.86 12.10 -0.15
C GLU A 84 17.84 13.02 0.55
N LEU A 85 17.28 12.58 1.67
CA LEU A 85 16.20 13.26 2.37
C LEU A 85 16.66 13.82 3.70
N GLU A 86 16.29 15.07 3.96
CA GLU A 86 16.29 15.63 5.31
C GLU A 86 15.10 15.06 6.09
N ARG A 87 15.38 14.30 7.16
CA ARG A 87 14.39 13.48 7.88
C ARG A 87 14.19 13.95 9.33
N PRO A 88 12.98 13.82 9.90
CA PRO A 88 11.79 13.20 9.30
C PRO A 88 11.10 14.13 8.29
N CYS A 89 10.53 13.52 7.25
CA CYS A 89 9.76 14.21 6.23
C CYS A 89 8.64 13.29 5.72
N SER A 90 7.71 13.85 4.96
CA SER A 90 6.63 13.10 4.31
C SER A 90 6.69 13.29 2.81
N VAL A 91 6.60 12.20 2.06
CA VAL A 91 6.41 12.23 0.61
C VAL A 91 4.92 12.09 0.32
N ASN A 92 4.29 13.18 -0.11
CA ASN A 92 2.86 13.19 -0.40
C ASN A 92 2.64 13.08 -1.91
N LEU A 93 1.70 12.22 -2.30
CA LEU A 93 1.32 12.00 -3.69
C LEU A 93 -0.11 12.46 -3.91
N TYR A 94 -0.31 13.17 -5.00
CA TYR A 94 -1.58 13.66 -5.46
C TYR A 94 -1.84 13.20 -6.89
N VAL A 95 -3.09 12.88 -7.18
CA VAL A 95 -3.60 12.69 -8.54
C VAL A 95 -4.64 13.78 -8.73
N ASN A 96 -4.41 14.67 -9.70
CA ASN A 96 -5.14 15.93 -9.83
C ASN A 96 -5.06 16.75 -8.52
N THR A 97 -6.19 17.06 -7.88
CA THR A 97 -6.26 17.76 -6.57
C THR A 97 -6.42 16.79 -5.39
N THR A 98 -6.50 15.48 -5.65
CA THR A 98 -6.81 14.48 -4.63
C THR A 98 -5.53 13.92 -4.03
N SER A 99 -5.35 14.08 -2.72
CA SER A 99 -4.29 13.38 -1.97
C SER A 99 -4.61 11.88 -1.90
N VAL A 100 -3.72 11.07 -2.46
CA VAL A 100 -3.84 9.61 -2.59
C VAL A 100 -2.83 8.84 -1.74
N ALA A 101 -1.71 9.45 -1.36
CA ALA A 101 -0.73 8.82 -0.48
C ALA A 101 0.02 9.85 0.37
N SER A 102 0.44 9.40 1.56
CA SER A 102 1.43 10.07 2.40
C SER A 102 2.38 9.01 2.96
N LEU A 103 3.63 9.04 2.50
CA LEU A 103 4.70 8.17 2.96
C LEU A 103 5.58 8.91 3.95
N VAL A 104 5.45 8.57 5.23
CA VAL A 104 6.27 9.15 6.30
C VAL A 104 7.64 8.49 6.33
N ILE A 105 8.69 9.30 6.17
CA ILE A 105 10.07 8.87 6.24
C ILE A 105 10.62 9.24 7.63
N MET A 106 10.88 8.20 8.43
CA MET A 106 11.37 8.33 9.79
C MET A 106 12.87 8.63 9.85
N LYS A 107 13.37 9.07 11.02
CA LYS A 107 14.81 9.30 11.26
C LYS A 107 15.68 8.05 11.12
N GLN A 108 15.09 6.86 11.22
CA GLN A 108 15.76 5.57 11.06
C GLN A 108 14.96 4.72 10.07
N PRO A 109 15.60 3.85 9.26
CA PRO A 109 17.04 3.57 9.20
C PRO A 109 17.86 4.75 8.62
N SER A 110 19.16 4.81 8.90
CA SER A 110 20.01 5.92 8.41
C SER A 110 20.25 5.90 6.89
N ALA A 111 20.14 4.72 6.27
CA ALA A 111 20.47 4.51 4.86
C ALA A 111 19.50 3.51 4.20
N GLY A 112 19.44 3.55 2.87
CA GLY A 112 18.75 2.57 2.04
C GLY A 112 17.41 3.03 1.47
N LEU A 113 16.85 2.15 0.63
CA LEU A 113 15.67 2.42 -0.16
C LEU A 113 14.39 2.18 0.64
N VAL A 114 13.56 3.21 0.79
CA VAL A 114 12.21 3.07 1.31
C VAL A 114 11.22 2.96 0.16
N MET A 115 10.26 2.05 0.32
CA MET A 115 9.20 1.79 -0.64
C MET A 115 7.83 1.89 0.02
N GLY A 116 6.86 2.48 -0.68
CA GLY A 116 5.45 2.44 -0.32
C GLY A 116 4.59 2.18 -1.55
N LYS A 117 3.55 1.36 -1.43
CA LYS A 117 2.57 1.10 -2.49
C LYS A 117 1.18 1.49 -1.99
N PHE A 118 0.47 2.31 -2.76
CA PHE A 118 -0.77 2.95 -2.36
C PHE A 118 -1.83 2.76 -3.43
N SER A 119 -3.07 2.49 -3.03
CA SER A 119 -4.21 2.43 -3.95
C SER A 119 -4.59 3.85 -4.40
N LEU A 120 -4.97 3.98 -5.67
CA LEU A 120 -5.46 5.23 -6.26
C LEU A 120 -6.99 5.31 -6.30
N ASP A 121 -7.70 4.36 -5.69
CA ASP A 121 -9.17 4.25 -5.76
C ASP A 121 -9.89 5.55 -5.37
N LYS A 122 -9.30 6.37 -4.47
CA LYS A 122 -9.86 7.67 -4.06
C LYS A 122 -9.88 8.71 -5.19
N ALA A 123 -8.94 8.62 -6.13
CA ALA A 123 -8.83 9.54 -7.27
C ALA A 123 -9.30 8.92 -8.59
N ALA A 124 -9.31 7.59 -8.69
CA ALA A 124 -9.67 6.81 -9.86
C ALA A 124 -10.48 5.58 -9.40
N ASP A 125 -11.78 5.78 -9.12
CA ASP A 125 -12.64 4.70 -8.65
C ASP A 125 -12.75 3.61 -9.73
N PRO A 126 -12.36 2.36 -9.43
CA PRO A 126 -12.38 1.30 -10.43
C PRO A 126 -13.78 0.97 -10.98
N ILE A 127 -14.83 1.24 -10.21
CA ILE A 127 -16.22 1.00 -10.62
C ILE A 127 -16.65 2.05 -11.65
N ASP A 128 -16.33 3.31 -11.40
CA ASP A 128 -16.64 4.42 -12.31
C ASP A 128 -15.86 4.29 -13.63
N LEU A 129 -14.67 3.69 -13.58
CA LEU A 129 -13.77 3.52 -14.72
C LEU A 129 -13.89 2.17 -15.43
N GLN A 130 -14.84 1.30 -15.04
CA GLN A 130 -14.92 -0.08 -15.55
C GLN A 130 -15.07 -0.17 -17.08
N ASN A 131 -15.68 0.83 -17.71
CA ASN A 131 -15.92 0.87 -19.16
C ASN A 131 -14.91 1.75 -19.92
N GLU A 132 -13.96 2.37 -19.20
CA GLU A 132 -12.95 3.23 -19.81
C GLU A 132 -11.78 2.41 -20.35
N ALA A 133 -11.20 2.85 -21.46
CA ALA A 133 -10.02 2.20 -22.01
C ALA A 133 -8.82 2.42 -21.08
N THR A 134 -8.22 1.34 -20.56
CA THR A 134 -7.14 1.38 -19.56
C THR A 134 -6.00 2.34 -19.94
N HIS A 135 -5.59 2.37 -21.20
CA HIS A 135 -4.51 3.26 -21.65
C HIS A 135 -4.85 4.75 -21.49
N LEU A 136 -6.11 5.16 -21.70
CA LEU A 136 -6.55 6.55 -21.53
C LEU A 136 -6.53 6.94 -20.05
N VAL A 137 -7.02 6.06 -19.17
CA VAL A 137 -7.00 6.27 -17.72
C VAL A 137 -5.57 6.38 -17.21
N VAL A 138 -4.69 5.49 -17.66
CA VAL A 138 -3.27 5.51 -17.31
C VAL A 138 -2.62 6.83 -17.76
N ASP A 139 -2.86 7.26 -18.99
CA ASP A 139 -2.28 8.50 -19.52
C ASP A 139 -2.80 9.74 -18.78
N ASP A 140 -4.09 9.77 -18.41
CA ASP A 140 -4.69 10.84 -17.60
C ASP A 140 -4.06 10.91 -16.19
N ILE A 141 -3.97 9.77 -15.50
CA ILE A 141 -3.32 9.68 -14.17
C ILE A 141 -1.86 10.16 -14.26
N LEU A 142 -1.08 9.68 -15.24
CA LEU A 142 0.31 10.09 -15.41
C LEU A 142 0.45 11.59 -15.69
N SER A 143 -0.50 12.19 -16.41
CA SER A 143 -0.49 13.62 -16.70
C SER A 143 -0.75 14.47 -15.44
N THR A 144 -1.57 13.96 -14.51
CA THR A 144 -2.07 14.67 -13.32
C THR A 144 -1.34 14.31 -12.02
N ILE A 145 -0.49 13.28 -11.98
CA ILE A 145 0.34 12.96 -10.81
C ILE A 145 1.20 14.17 -10.41
N ARG A 146 1.17 14.51 -9.12
CA ARG A 146 2.04 15.50 -8.48
C ARG A 146 2.58 14.95 -7.18
N VAL A 147 3.80 15.34 -6.83
CA VAL A 147 4.47 14.92 -5.61
C VAL A 147 5.07 16.12 -4.89
N GLU A 148 5.09 16.05 -3.58
CA GLU A 148 5.85 16.98 -2.74
C GLU A 148 6.56 16.18 -1.64
N ILE A 149 7.64 16.77 -1.14
CA ILE A 149 8.37 16.24 0.00
C ILE A 149 8.38 17.35 1.04
N VAL A 150 7.73 17.10 2.17
CA VAL A 150 7.49 18.12 3.20
C VAL A 150 8.28 17.75 4.45
N LYS A 151 9.11 18.67 4.92
CA LYS A 151 9.83 18.53 6.19
C LYS A 151 8.89 18.70 7.38
N HIS A 152 9.35 18.34 8.56
CA HIS A 152 8.60 18.55 9.80
C HIS A 152 8.25 20.03 10.07
N ASP A 153 9.06 20.98 9.59
CA ASP A 153 8.80 22.42 9.72
C ASP A 153 7.82 22.97 8.67
N GLY A 154 7.29 22.11 7.79
CA GLY A 154 6.37 22.48 6.71
C GLY A 154 7.05 22.96 5.42
N THR A 155 8.37 23.11 5.41
CA THR A 155 9.10 23.52 4.19
C THR A 155 9.22 22.36 3.20
N LEU A 156 9.36 22.70 1.91
CA LEU A 156 9.47 21.72 0.83
C LEU A 156 10.93 21.35 0.55
N ILE A 157 11.19 20.05 0.33
CA ILE A 157 12.44 19.58 -0.28
C ILE A 157 12.25 19.58 -1.81
N PRO A 158 13.11 20.28 -2.57
CA PRO A 158 13.05 20.28 -4.03
C PRO A 158 13.25 18.88 -4.61
N LEU A 159 12.45 18.49 -5.62
CA LEU A 159 12.62 17.18 -6.26
C LEU A 159 13.97 17.03 -6.98
N THR A 160 14.60 18.13 -7.34
CA THR A 160 15.93 18.15 -7.97
C THR A 160 17.04 17.71 -7.02
N SER A 161 16.85 17.83 -5.70
CA SER A 161 17.80 17.31 -4.70
C SER A 161 17.56 15.84 -4.33
N VAL A 162 16.54 15.19 -4.93
CA VAL A 162 16.18 13.80 -4.63
C VAL A 162 16.09 12.98 -5.94
N PRO A 163 17.23 12.76 -6.63
CA PRO A 163 17.25 12.04 -7.90
C PRO A 163 16.78 10.59 -7.80
N SER A 164 16.90 9.94 -6.63
CA SER A 164 16.42 8.57 -6.39
C SER A 164 14.89 8.44 -6.41
N LEU A 165 14.14 9.54 -6.18
CA LEU A 165 12.68 9.48 -6.09
C LEU A 165 12.09 8.91 -7.39
N LYS A 166 11.45 7.76 -7.32
CA LYS A 166 10.75 7.13 -8.43
C LYS A 166 9.30 6.88 -8.04
N ILE A 167 8.39 7.22 -8.95
CA ILE A 167 6.97 6.94 -8.83
C ILE A 167 6.61 6.01 -9.98
N GLU A 168 6.06 4.85 -9.67
CA GLU A 168 5.59 3.86 -10.63
C GLU A 168 4.07 3.73 -10.49
N LEU A 169 3.35 3.95 -11.58
CA LEU A 169 1.94 3.62 -11.69
C LEU A 169 1.82 2.15 -12.11
N GLU A 170 1.01 1.39 -11.39
CA GLU A 170 0.70 0.00 -11.69
C GLU A 170 -0.81 -0.14 -11.91
N ASN A 171 -1.22 -0.67 -13.06
CA ASN A 171 -2.57 -1.14 -13.29
C ASN A 171 -2.60 -2.66 -13.24
N VAL A 172 -3.63 -3.22 -12.61
CA VAL A 172 -3.76 -4.67 -12.38
C VAL A 172 -5.23 -5.08 -12.42
N ASP A 173 -5.51 -6.21 -13.04
CA ASP A 173 -6.85 -6.77 -13.09
C ASP A 173 -7.17 -7.46 -11.76
N VAL A 174 -8.25 -7.06 -11.12
CA VAL A 174 -8.67 -7.60 -9.82
C VAL A 174 -9.95 -8.38 -9.97
N VAL A 175 -9.86 -9.68 -9.72
CA VAL A 175 -11.01 -10.58 -9.64
C VAL A 175 -11.50 -10.57 -8.19
N PRO A 176 -12.75 -10.18 -7.92
CA PRO A 176 -13.28 -10.16 -6.56
C PRO A 176 -13.34 -11.59 -5.97
N PRO A 177 -13.34 -11.72 -4.63
CA PRO A 177 -13.51 -13.01 -4.00
C PRO A 177 -14.91 -13.57 -4.25
N THR A 178 -14.99 -14.88 -4.53
CA THR A 178 -16.25 -15.61 -4.74
C THR A 178 -16.98 -15.90 -3.41
N SER A 179 -16.25 -15.95 -2.30
CA SER A 179 -16.81 -16.11 -0.97
C SER A 179 -16.08 -15.28 0.08
N ALA A 180 -16.64 -15.21 1.30
CA ALA A 180 -15.97 -14.56 2.43
C ALA A 180 -14.65 -15.24 2.82
N PHE A 181 -14.39 -16.46 2.35
CA PHE A 181 -13.22 -17.27 2.71
C PHE A 181 -12.12 -17.25 1.65
N ASP A 182 -12.36 -16.57 0.53
CA ASP A 182 -11.42 -16.41 -0.57
C ASP A 182 -10.84 -15.01 -0.59
N LEU A 183 -9.60 -14.88 -1.05
CA LEU A 183 -8.98 -13.56 -1.29
C LEU A 183 -9.19 -13.17 -2.76
N PRO A 184 -9.24 -11.87 -3.08
CA PRO A 184 -9.22 -11.42 -4.47
C PRO A 184 -7.94 -11.87 -5.19
N GLU A 185 -8.06 -12.14 -6.48
CA GLU A 185 -6.92 -12.46 -7.34
C GLU A 185 -6.47 -11.24 -8.13
N TYR A 186 -5.15 -11.06 -8.26
CA TYR A 186 -4.53 -9.97 -9.00
C TYR A 186 -3.83 -10.54 -10.23
N LYS A 187 -4.19 -10.07 -11.42
CA LYS A 187 -3.72 -10.59 -12.72
C LYS A 187 -3.22 -9.46 -13.61
N ASN A 188 -2.36 -9.81 -14.56
CA ASN A 188 -1.87 -8.91 -15.62
C ASN A 188 -1.34 -7.55 -15.10
N PRO A 189 -0.41 -7.52 -14.13
CA PRO A 189 0.13 -6.25 -13.66
C PRO A 189 0.97 -5.59 -14.76
N GLU A 190 0.67 -4.34 -15.06
CA GLU A 190 1.47 -3.49 -15.95
C GLU A 190 1.97 -2.28 -15.18
N GLN A 191 3.22 -1.87 -15.44
CA GLN A 191 3.86 -0.76 -14.74
C GLN A 191 4.35 0.31 -15.72
N ARG A 192 4.13 1.58 -15.37
CA ARG A 192 4.68 2.74 -16.07
C ARG A 192 5.31 3.71 -15.08
N THR A 193 6.44 4.31 -15.46
CA THR A 193 7.09 5.32 -14.62
C THR A 193 6.36 6.65 -14.78
N ALA A 194 5.95 7.26 -13.66
CA ALA A 194 5.32 8.56 -13.64
C ALA A 194 6.35 9.70 -13.71
N PRO A 195 6.01 10.83 -14.36
CA PRO A 195 6.87 11.99 -14.39
C PRO A 195 7.00 12.62 -12.99
N LYS A 196 8.20 13.10 -12.65
CA LYS A 196 8.44 13.83 -11.40
C LYS A 196 7.95 15.27 -11.55
N LYS A 197 6.71 15.55 -11.13
CA LYS A 197 6.13 16.90 -11.16
C LYS A 197 5.87 17.39 -9.75
N GLN A 198 6.59 18.42 -9.33
CA GLN A 198 6.38 19.01 -8.01
C GLN A 198 5.03 19.73 -7.95
N VAL A 199 4.31 19.62 -6.82
CA VAL A 199 3.15 20.47 -6.56
C VAL A 199 3.62 21.93 -6.57
N LYS A 200 2.97 22.78 -7.36
CA LYS A 200 3.24 24.23 -7.30
C LYS A 200 2.62 24.74 -5.99
N PRO A 201 3.34 25.53 -5.17
CA PRO A 201 2.72 26.24 -4.06
C PRO A 201 1.52 27.04 -4.58
N PRO A 202 0.42 27.17 -3.82
CA PRO A 202 -0.59 28.17 -4.14
C PRO A 202 0.11 29.51 -4.32
N ALA A 203 -0.18 30.22 -5.41
CA ALA A 203 0.29 31.60 -5.55
C ALA A 203 -0.28 32.38 -4.35
N LEU A 204 0.60 32.99 -3.56
CA LEU A 204 0.18 33.93 -2.51
C LEU A 204 -0.59 35.05 -3.22
N ILE A 205 -1.89 35.15 -2.94
CA ILE A 205 -2.76 36.24 -3.37
C ILE A 205 -2.47 37.45 -2.50
#